data_AF-K1TLL8-F1
#
_entry.id   AF-K1TLL8-F1
#
_cell.length_a   1.000
_cell.length_b   1.000
_cell.length_c   1.000
_cell.angle_alpha   90.00
_cell.angle_beta   90.00
_cell.angle_gamma   90.00
#
_symmetry.space_group_name_H-M   'P 1'
#
loop_
_entity.id
_entity.type
_entity.pdbx_description
1 polymer ?
#
loop_
_entity_poly.entity_id
_entity_poly.type
_entity_poly.pdbx_seq_one_letter_code
_entity_poly.pdbx_strand_id
1 'polypeptide(L)'
;MLLAQYEVLRENGHSPSEAFNETVEELTQSLMPLFAKNGMDWMYANCSTTAQRGALDWMTPFHDAIKPVVEKLYHSVKTGNEAQISIDSNSKPDYREKLEEELKALR
;
A
#
# COMPACT_ATOMS: atom_id res chain seq x y z
N MET A 1 -1.09 -2.85 -2.38
CA MET A 1 -0.53 -3.70 -1.29
C MET A 1 -1.62 -4.13 -0.31
N LEU A 2 -2.26 -3.20 0.42
CA LEU A 2 -3.28 -3.54 1.42
C LEU A 2 -4.50 -4.27 0.82
N LEU A 3 -5.03 -3.80 -0.31
CA LEU A 3 -6.13 -4.48 -1.01
C LEU A 3 -5.77 -5.93 -1.38
N ALA A 4 -4.57 -6.16 -1.91
CA ALA A 4 -4.11 -7.51 -2.26
C ALA A 4 -4.03 -8.44 -1.04
N GLN A 5 -3.56 -7.94 0.12
CA GLN A 5 -3.57 -8.72 1.36
C GLN A 5 -5.00 -9.01 1.82
N TYR A 6 -5.87 -7.99 1.77
CA TYR A 6 -7.28 -8.12 2.14
C TYR A 6 -7.97 -9.18 1.28
N GLU A 7 -7.81 -9.13 -0.05
CA GLU A 7 -8.39 -10.10 -0.99
C GLU A 7 -7.90 -11.53 -0.69
N VAL A 8 -6.59 -11.73 -0.49
CA VAL A 8 -6.05 -13.05 -0.16
C VAL A 8 -6.66 -13.59 1.15
N LEU A 9 -6.80 -12.77 2.19
CA LEU A 9 -7.45 -13.20 3.43
C LEU A 9 -8.93 -13.57 3.20
N ARG A 10 -9.65 -12.78 2.40
CA ARG A 10 -11.06 -13.03 2.05
C ARG A 10 -11.23 -14.32 1.25
N GLU A 11 -10.36 -14.56 0.29
CA GLU A 11 -10.32 -15.80 -0.51
C GLU A 11 -10.05 -17.03 0.36
N ASN A 12 -9.34 -16.85 1.48
CA ASN A 12 -9.03 -17.90 2.46
C ASN A 12 -10.04 -17.96 3.63
N GLY A 13 -11.19 -17.30 3.50
CA GLY A 13 -12.34 -17.48 4.41
C GLY A 13 -12.40 -16.56 5.62
N HIS A 14 -11.46 -15.63 5.78
CA HIS A 14 -11.57 -14.58 6.80
C HIS A 14 -12.76 -13.68 6.51
N SER A 15 -13.52 -13.25 7.51
CA SER A 15 -14.60 -12.26 7.35
C SER A 15 -14.09 -10.89 6.86
N PRO A 16 -14.96 -9.99 6.35
CA PRO A 16 -14.54 -8.64 5.98
C PRO A 16 -13.87 -7.87 7.13
N SER A 17 -14.41 -7.98 8.35
CA SER A 17 -13.84 -7.31 9.52
C SER A 17 -12.48 -7.89 9.91
N GLU A 18 -12.32 -9.21 9.90
CA GLU A 18 -11.02 -9.83 10.22
C GLU A 18 -9.97 -9.44 9.17
N ALA A 19 -10.30 -9.54 7.88
CA ALA A 19 -9.37 -9.16 6.82
C ALA A 19 -9.00 -7.67 6.89
N PHE A 20 -9.92 -6.80 7.27
CA PHE A 20 -9.63 -5.38 7.48
C PHE A 20 -8.72 -5.16 8.68
N ASN A 21 -9.02 -5.80 9.81
CA ASN A 21 -8.26 -5.68 11.05
C ASN A 21 -6.81 -6.14 10.86
N GLU A 22 -6.62 -7.30 10.22
CA GLU A 22 -5.30 -7.92 9.97
C GLU A 22 -4.52 -7.24 8.83
N THR A 23 -5.05 -6.18 8.20
CA THR A 23 -4.36 -5.46 7.12
C THR A 23 -4.27 -3.96 7.39
N VAL A 24 -5.36 -3.25 7.23
CA VAL A 24 -5.41 -1.78 7.31
C VAL A 24 -5.29 -1.33 8.76
N GLU A 25 -6.05 -1.93 9.67
CA GLU A 25 -6.03 -1.53 11.09
C GLU A 25 -4.68 -1.86 11.74
N GLU A 26 -4.17 -3.07 11.52
CA GLU A 26 -2.88 -3.49 12.07
C GLU A 26 -1.75 -2.56 11.62
N LEU A 27 -1.68 -2.21 10.33
CA LEU A 27 -0.67 -1.25 9.88
C LEU A 27 -0.90 0.14 10.48
N THR A 28 -2.11 0.68 10.40
CA THR A 28 -2.36 2.10 10.66
C THR A 28 -2.54 2.45 12.13
N GLN A 29 -3.13 1.55 12.92
CA GLN A 29 -3.47 1.77 14.32
C GLN A 29 -2.52 1.02 15.27
N SER A 30 -2.02 -0.15 14.90
CA SER A 30 -1.08 -0.91 15.75
C SER A 30 0.38 -0.52 15.46
N LEU A 31 0.87 -0.74 14.23
CA LEU A 31 2.30 -0.67 13.91
C LEU A 31 2.79 0.77 13.63
N MET A 32 2.03 1.54 12.85
CA MET A 32 2.39 2.92 12.48
C MET A 32 2.70 3.81 13.67
N PRO A 33 1.87 3.86 14.75
CA PRO A 33 2.19 4.69 15.91
C PRO A 33 3.51 4.30 16.58
N LEU A 34 3.87 3.02 16.56
CA LEU A 34 5.09 2.51 17.17
C LEU A 34 6.34 2.93 16.37
N PHE A 35 6.37 2.66 15.07
CA PHE A 35 7.55 3.01 14.28
C PHE A 35 7.64 4.51 13.98
N ALA A 36 6.52 5.24 13.97
CA ALA A 36 6.53 6.70 13.88
C ALA A 36 7.17 7.34 15.13
N LYS A 37 6.93 6.75 16.32
CA LYS A 37 7.48 7.24 17.59
C LYS A 37 8.91 6.79 17.85
N ASN A 38 9.20 5.52 17.59
CA ASN A 38 10.44 4.86 18.05
C ASN A 38 11.37 4.39 16.92
N GLY A 39 10.93 4.49 15.65
CA GLY A 39 11.65 3.96 14.48
C GLY A 39 11.32 2.50 14.17
N MET A 40 11.63 2.08 12.93
CA MET A 40 11.39 0.72 12.42
C MET A 40 12.19 -0.34 13.18
N ASP A 41 13.46 -0.07 13.47
CA ASP A 41 14.34 -1.02 14.18
C ASP A 41 13.79 -1.35 15.57
N TRP A 42 13.28 -0.33 16.28
CA TRP A 42 12.64 -0.53 17.57
C TRP A 42 11.37 -1.37 17.43
N MET A 43 10.52 -1.08 16.43
CA MET A 43 9.30 -1.85 16.19
C MET A 43 9.64 -3.34 15.99
N TYR A 44 10.58 -3.67 15.09
CA TYR A 44 10.97 -5.06 14.86
C TYR A 44 11.49 -5.75 16.13
N ALA A 45 12.36 -5.07 16.89
CA ALA A 45 12.91 -5.62 18.13
C ALA A 45 11.85 -5.86 19.23
N ASN A 46 10.73 -5.14 19.18
CA ASN A 46 9.64 -5.23 20.17
C ASN A 46 8.42 -6.03 19.67
N CYS A 47 8.44 -6.52 18.42
CA CYS A 47 7.46 -7.50 17.94
C CYS A 47 7.76 -8.90 18.50
N SER A 48 6.77 -9.80 18.45
CA SER A 48 6.95 -11.21 18.85
C SER A 48 8.00 -11.91 17.99
N THR A 49 8.57 -13.02 18.50
CA THR A 49 9.55 -13.83 17.74
C THR A 49 8.98 -14.36 16.43
N THR A 50 7.69 -14.69 16.39
CA THR A 50 6.98 -15.09 15.15
C THR A 50 6.93 -13.97 14.13
N ALA A 51 6.57 -12.75 14.56
CA ALA A 51 6.51 -11.58 13.68
C ALA A 51 7.90 -11.18 13.17
N GLN A 52 8.91 -11.23 14.03
CA GLN A 52 10.32 -10.99 13.65
C GLN A 52 10.78 -11.98 12.58
N ARG A 53 10.51 -13.28 12.76
CA ARG A 53 10.89 -14.30 11.78
C ARG A 53 10.18 -14.09 10.45
N GLY A 54 8.87 -13.80 10.48
CA GLY A 54 8.10 -13.47 9.28
C GLY A 54 8.67 -12.27 8.55
N ALA A 55 9.02 -11.19 9.25
CA ALA A 55 9.64 -10.02 8.65
C ALA A 55 10.96 -10.36 7.94
N LEU A 56 11.84 -11.14 8.58
CA LEU A 56 13.12 -11.54 8.00
C LEU A 56 12.96 -12.43 6.76
N ASP A 57 11.99 -13.35 6.77
CA ASP A 57 11.77 -14.28 5.66
C ASP A 57 11.17 -13.61 4.44
N TRP A 58 10.25 -12.67 4.66
CA TRP A 58 9.47 -12.08 3.59
C TRP A 58 9.98 -10.71 3.12
N MET A 59 10.95 -10.09 3.82
CA MET A 59 11.47 -8.76 3.43
C MET A 59 12.02 -8.74 1.99
N THR A 60 12.74 -9.78 1.57
CA THR A 60 13.34 -9.81 0.22
C THR A 60 12.29 -10.03 -0.86
N PRO A 61 11.38 -11.02 -0.76
CA PRO A 61 10.26 -11.15 -1.70
C PRO A 61 9.41 -9.87 -1.82
N PHE A 62 9.08 -9.21 -0.71
CA PHE A 62 8.31 -7.95 -0.75
C PHE A 62 9.10 -6.82 -1.42
N HIS A 63 10.37 -6.68 -1.08
CA HIS A 63 11.26 -5.69 -1.71
C HIS A 63 11.32 -5.90 -3.23
N ASP A 64 11.55 -7.12 -3.69
CA ASP A 64 11.73 -7.42 -5.11
C ASP A 64 10.43 -7.26 -5.91
N ALA A 65 9.28 -7.50 -5.29
CA ALA A 65 7.98 -7.22 -5.90
C ALA A 65 7.70 -5.71 -6.03
N ILE A 66 8.10 -4.91 -5.03
CA ILE A 66 7.74 -3.48 -4.95
C ILE A 66 8.74 -2.59 -5.70
N LYS A 67 10.05 -2.88 -5.60
CA LYS A 67 11.10 -2.01 -6.12
C LYS A 67 10.94 -1.66 -7.61
N PRO A 68 10.66 -2.61 -8.54
CA PRO A 68 10.48 -2.27 -9.95
C PRO A 68 9.31 -1.33 -10.22
N VAL A 69 8.22 -1.46 -9.44
CA VAL A 69 7.05 -0.56 -9.53
C VAL A 69 7.43 0.84 -9.10
N VAL A 70 8.18 0.96 -7.99
CA VAL A 70 8.65 2.25 -7.46
C VAL A 70 9.68 2.89 -8.39
N GLU A 71 10.56 2.11 -9.02
CA GLU A 71 11.52 2.60 -10.01
C GLU A 71 10.80 3.19 -11.24
N LYS A 72 9.77 2.50 -11.74
CA LYS A 72 8.93 2.99 -12.84
C LYS A 72 8.21 4.28 -12.45
N LEU A 73 7.62 4.32 -11.25
CA LEU A 73 6.94 5.50 -10.72
C LEU A 73 7.91 6.69 -10.60
N TYR A 74 9.07 6.47 -10.01
CA TYR A 74 10.11 7.49 -9.87
C TYR A 74 10.54 8.03 -11.23
N HIS A 75 10.71 7.17 -12.23
CA HIS A 75 11.03 7.60 -13.59
C HIS A 75 9.91 8.46 -14.19
N SER A 76 8.64 8.05 -14.08
CA SER A 76 7.47 8.82 -14.55
C SER A 76 7.41 10.22 -13.94
N VAL A 77 7.68 10.32 -12.63
CA VAL A 77 7.71 11.60 -11.90
C VAL A 77 8.89 12.45 -12.36
N LYS A 78 10.10 11.86 -12.40
CA LYS A 78 11.34 12.56 -12.75
C LYS A 78 11.31 13.14 -14.16
N THR A 79 10.67 12.46 -15.11
CA THR A 79 10.55 12.93 -16.50
C THR A 79 9.38 13.89 -16.71
N GLY A 80 8.59 14.19 -15.68
CA GLY A 80 7.41 15.04 -15.77
C GLY A 80 6.20 14.36 -16.41
N ASN A 81 6.29 13.09 -16.79
CA ASN A 81 5.19 12.34 -17.40
C ASN A 81 3.97 12.26 -16.47
N GLU A 82 4.18 12.01 -15.18
CA GLU A 82 3.08 11.96 -14.19
C GLU A 82 2.32 13.29 -14.07
N ALA A 83 3.07 14.39 -14.09
CA ALA A 83 2.50 15.74 -14.06
C ALA A 83 1.73 16.04 -15.35
N GLN A 84 2.27 15.66 -16.51
CA GLN A 84 1.59 15.86 -17.78
C GLN A 84 0.28 15.09 -17.87
N ILE A 85 0.25 13.82 -17.43
CA ILE A 85 -1.00 13.02 -17.36
C ILE A 85 -2.05 13.75 -16.53
N SER A 86 -1.66 14.30 -15.38
CA SER A 86 -2.55 15.06 -14.51
C SER A 86 -3.08 16.30 -15.21
N ILE A 87 -2.21 17.10 -15.83
CA ILE A 87 -2.61 18.33 -16.55
C ILE A 87 -3.56 17.99 -17.71
N ASP A 88 -3.22 16.99 -18.51
CA ASP A 88 -3.98 16.58 -19.68
C ASP A 88 -5.37 16.05 -19.29
N SER A 89 -5.47 15.28 -18.20
CA SER A 89 -6.75 14.77 -17.71
C SER A 89 -7.62 15.90 -17.15
N ASN A 90 -7.05 16.75 -16.28
CA ASN A 90 -7.78 17.85 -15.62
C ASN A 90 -8.22 18.95 -16.60
N SER A 91 -7.55 19.08 -17.75
CA SER A 91 -7.88 20.11 -18.74
C SER A 91 -9.02 19.72 -19.69
N LYS A 92 -9.55 18.48 -19.59
CA LYS A 92 -10.63 18.03 -20.46
C LYS A 92 -11.96 18.67 -20.04
N PRO A 93 -12.83 19.07 -21.00
CA PRO A 93 -14.14 19.65 -20.68
C PRO A 93 -15.05 18.72 -19.85
N ASP A 94 -14.85 17.41 -19.98
CA ASP A 94 -15.61 16.35 -19.29
C ASP A 94 -14.87 15.75 -18.08
N TYR A 95 -13.79 16.39 -17.61
CA TYR A 95 -12.93 15.85 -16.54
C TYR A 95 -13.72 15.37 -15.32
N ARG A 96 -14.69 16.15 -14.85
CA ARG A 96 -15.41 15.83 -13.61
C ARG A 96 -16.23 14.53 -13.72
N GLU A 97 -16.86 14.30 -14.86
CA GLU A 97 -17.65 13.08 -15.11
C GLU A 97 -16.75 11.85 -15.16
N LYS A 98 -15.65 11.94 -15.94
CA LYS A 98 -14.66 10.86 -16.04
C LYS A 98 -13.96 10.56 -14.73
N LEU A 99 -13.61 11.59 -13.96
CA LEU A 99 -13.03 11.40 -12.63
C LEU A 99 -13.97 10.61 -11.73
N GLU A 100 -15.28 10.88 -11.74
CA GLU A 100 -16.22 10.12 -10.92
C GLU A 100 -16.33 8.65 -11.35
N GLU A 101 -16.12 8.33 -12.64
CA GLU A 101 -15.99 6.95 -13.11
C GLU A 101 -14.71 6.29 -12.61
N GLU A 102 -13.57 6.98 -12.70
CA GLU A 102 -12.28 6.49 -12.19
C GLU A 102 -12.32 6.28 -10.67
N LEU A 103 -12.93 7.21 -9.92
CA LEU A 103 -13.09 7.10 -8.47
C LEU A 103 -14.01 5.96 -8.06
N LYS A 104 -14.97 5.56 -8.90
CA LYS A 104 -15.78 4.35 -8.64
C LYS A 104 -14.96 3.07 -8.74
N ALA A 105 -13.94 3.04 -9.60
CA ALA A 105 -13.05 1.87 -9.72
C ALA A 105 -12.11 1.71 -8.50
N LEU A 106 -11.97 2.74 -7.66
CA LEU A 106 -11.16 2.71 -6.43
C LEU A 106 -11.96 2.31 -5.18
N ARG A 107 -13.28 2.18 -5.28
CA ARG A 107 -14.21 1.86 -4.18
C ARG A 107 -14.64 0.40 -4.23
#